data_AF-A0A0C2BH49-F1
#
_entry.id   AF-A0A0C2BH49-F1
#
_cell.length_a   1.000
_cell.length_b   1.000
_cell.length_c   1.000
_cell.angle_alpha   90.00
_cell.angle_beta   90.00
_cell.angle_gamma   90.00
#
_symmetry.space_group_name_H-M   'P 1'
#
loop_
_entity.id
_entity.type
_entity.pdbx_description
1 polymer ?
#
loop_
_entity_poly.entity_id
_entity_poly.type
_entity_poly.pdbx_seq_one_letter_code
_entity_poly.pdbx_strand_id
1 'polypeptide(L)'
;QTSTEPPQLEIIHFTAPPPTPSSPANEWVTSPHSWRPPPDMQTNVLEWSQTPIPSTGTSELPSTVTSECDSSTECAFSYEDDLLCPHPSDASRYLQCTPMIGRRGRWTERMCPPNLVFIPSYGRCGLNV
;
A
#
# COMPACT_ATOMS: atom_id res chain seq x y z
N GLN A 1 67.99 7.96 -20.14
CA GLN A 1 66.73 7.70 -20.86
C GLN A 1 66.35 6.26 -20.55
N THR A 2 65.41 6.08 -19.62
CA THR A 2 64.86 4.76 -19.28
C THR A 2 63.39 4.85 -19.63
N SER A 3 63.01 4.18 -20.72
CA SER A 3 61.64 4.13 -21.22
C SER A 3 60.88 3.11 -20.38
N THR A 4 60.03 3.60 -19.47
CA THR A 4 59.08 2.76 -18.73
C THR A 4 57.89 2.50 -19.66
N GLU A 5 57.88 1.33 -20.30
CA GLU A 5 56.73 0.83 -21.03
C GLU A 5 55.69 0.29 -20.02
N PRO A 6 54.43 0.75 -20.03
CA PRO A 6 53.41 0.25 -19.11
C PRO A 6 52.97 -1.16 -19.54
N PRO A 7 52.60 -2.06 -18.60
CA PRO A 7 52.07 -3.36 -18.96
C PRO A 7 50.78 -3.17 -19.75
N GLN A 8 50.70 -3.77 -20.95
CA GLN A 8 49.47 -3.82 -21.72
C GLN A 8 48.43 -4.63 -20.94
N LEU A 9 47.54 -3.92 -20.24
CA LEU A 9 46.31 -4.49 -19.73
C LEU A 9 45.46 -4.86 -20.95
N GLU A 10 45.37 -6.16 -21.22
CA GLU A 10 44.43 -6.69 -22.19
C GLU A 10 43.01 -6.48 -21.65
N ILE A 11 42.45 -5.31 -21.97
CA ILE A 11 41.08 -4.95 -21.63
C ILE A 11 40.18 -5.78 -22.53
N ILE A 12 39.57 -6.81 -21.95
CA ILE A 12 38.56 -7.62 -22.61
C ILE A 12 37.34 -6.72 -22.83
N HIS A 13 37.14 -6.25 -24.05
CA HIS A 13 35.98 -5.44 -24.41
C HIS A 13 34.77 -6.38 -24.57
N PHE A 14 33.92 -6.45 -23.55
CA PHE A 14 32.59 -7.05 -23.70
C PHE A 14 31.68 -6.04 -24.39
N THR A 15 31.69 -6.01 -25.72
CA THR A 15 30.71 -5.24 -26.48
C THR A 15 29.39 -6.01 -26.49
N ALA A 16 28.63 -5.92 -25.40
CA ALA A 16 27.24 -6.34 -25.41
C ALA A 16 26.44 -5.32 -26.25
N PRO A 17 25.63 -5.75 -27.24
CA PRO A 17 24.76 -4.84 -27.96
C PRO A 17 23.77 -4.17 -26.99
N PRO A 18 23.34 -2.92 -27.25
CA PRO A 18 22.43 -2.20 -26.37
C PRO A 18 21.10 -2.98 -26.21
N PRO A 19 20.46 -2.96 -25.02
CA PRO A 19 19.17 -3.58 -24.86
C PRO A 19 18.16 -2.88 -25.78
N THR A 20 17.55 -3.64 -26.68
CA THR A 20 16.46 -3.19 -27.54
C THR A 20 15.29 -2.75 -26.65
N PRO A 21 14.78 -1.50 -26.78
CA PRO A 21 13.55 -1.12 -26.12
C PRO A 21 12.37 -1.68 -26.90
N SER A 22 11.96 -2.91 -26.61
CA SER A 22 10.67 -3.43 -27.05
C SER A 22 9.67 -3.31 -25.91
N SER A 23 8.92 -2.21 -25.90
CA SER A 23 7.64 -2.14 -25.16
C SER A 23 6.74 -3.28 -25.59
N PRO A 24 6.19 -4.11 -24.68
CA PRO A 24 5.00 -4.87 -25.00
C PRO A 24 3.79 -3.93 -24.87
N ALA A 25 3.35 -3.38 -26.00
CA ALA A 25 2.00 -2.87 -26.12
C ALA A 25 1.05 -4.06 -26.32
N ASN A 26 0.37 -4.48 -25.25
CA ASN A 26 -0.94 -5.15 -25.23
C ASN A 26 -1.23 -6.23 -26.29
N GLU A 27 -0.84 -7.48 -26.02
CA GLU A 27 -1.25 -8.66 -26.81
C GLU A 27 -1.68 -9.80 -25.86
N TRP A 28 -2.86 -9.69 -25.26
CA TRP A 28 -3.94 -10.69 -25.15
C TRP A 28 -3.58 -12.08 -25.70
N VAL A 29 -2.68 -12.82 -25.06
CA VAL A 29 -2.42 -14.23 -25.38
C VAL A 29 -3.02 -15.10 -24.28
N THR A 30 -4.21 -15.57 -24.61
CA THR A 30 -4.89 -16.75 -24.06
C THR A 30 -4.00 -17.99 -24.29
N SER A 31 -3.91 -18.86 -23.27
CA SER A 31 -3.41 -20.27 -23.27
C SER A 31 -1.98 -20.53 -22.72
N PRO A 32 -1.64 -21.77 -22.29
CA PRO A 32 -2.04 -22.40 -21.04
C PRO A 32 -0.80 -22.85 -20.25
N HIS A 33 -0.36 -22.09 -19.25
CA HIS A 33 0.80 -22.50 -18.41
C HIS A 33 0.35 -22.97 -17.03
N SER A 34 0.28 -24.30 -16.93
CA SER A 34 -0.15 -25.19 -15.84
C SER A 34 0.68 -25.14 -14.54
N TRP A 35 1.06 -23.97 -14.04
CA TRP A 35 1.76 -23.85 -12.74
C TRP A 35 0.83 -23.75 -11.52
N ARG A 36 -0.48 -23.60 -11.75
CA ARG A 36 -1.49 -23.62 -10.69
C ARG A 36 -2.31 -24.89 -10.84
N PRO A 37 -2.36 -25.79 -9.82
CA PRO A 37 -3.32 -26.89 -9.84
C PRO A 37 -4.73 -26.30 -10.01
N PRO A 38 -5.60 -26.92 -10.81
CA PRO A 38 -6.97 -26.44 -10.97
C PRO A 38 -7.63 -26.30 -9.60
N PRO A 39 -8.43 -25.24 -9.36
CA PRO A 39 -9.04 -25.03 -8.06
C PRO A 39 -9.95 -26.23 -7.74
N ASP A 40 -9.58 -27.00 -6.73
CA ASP A 40 -10.43 -28.08 -6.21
C ASP A 40 -11.80 -27.52 -5.87
N MET A 41 -12.86 -28.06 -6.49
CA MET A 41 -14.24 -27.58 -6.31
C MET A 41 -14.77 -27.82 -4.89
N GLN A 42 -14.00 -28.48 -4.02
CA GLN A 42 -14.32 -28.70 -2.61
C GLN A 42 -13.49 -27.85 -1.63
N THR A 43 -12.42 -27.16 -2.06
CA THR A 43 -11.55 -26.39 -1.15
C THR A 43 -11.92 -24.91 -1.07
N ASN A 44 -12.86 -24.45 -1.90
CA ASN A 44 -13.36 -23.07 -1.89
C ASN A 44 -14.62 -22.89 -1.02
N VAL A 45 -14.73 -23.70 0.04
CA VAL A 45 -15.54 -23.33 1.20
C VAL A 45 -14.56 -22.80 2.23
N LEU A 46 -14.06 -21.57 2.01
CA LEU A 46 -13.72 -20.76 3.18
C LEU A 46 -15.04 -20.45 3.85
N GLU A 47 -15.49 -21.36 4.72
CA GLU A 47 -16.38 -20.96 5.79
C GLU A 47 -15.58 -19.94 6.58
N TRP A 48 -15.86 -18.66 6.33
CA TRP A 48 -15.46 -17.58 7.21
C TRP A 48 -16.17 -17.92 8.51
N SER A 49 -15.52 -18.72 9.35
CA SER A 49 -15.93 -18.93 10.71
C SER A 49 -15.82 -17.54 11.29
N GLN A 50 -16.98 -16.89 11.40
CA GLN A 50 -17.18 -15.63 12.06
C GLN A 50 -16.84 -15.91 13.51
N THR A 51 -15.53 -15.95 13.80
CA THR A 51 -15.01 -16.01 15.14
C THR A 51 -15.60 -14.76 15.77
N PRO A 52 -16.52 -14.89 16.74
CA PRO A 52 -17.15 -13.72 17.34
C PRO A 52 -16.00 -12.87 17.85
N ILE A 53 -15.82 -11.68 17.28
CA ILE A 53 -14.84 -10.71 17.76
C ILE A 53 -15.19 -10.56 19.24
N PRO A 54 -14.33 -10.99 20.19
CA PRO A 54 -14.64 -10.77 21.58
C PRO A 54 -14.85 -9.27 21.73
N SER A 55 -16.03 -8.85 22.19
CA SER A 55 -16.44 -7.44 22.28
C SER A 55 -15.63 -6.64 23.32
N THR A 56 -14.46 -7.15 23.70
CA THR A 56 -13.46 -6.59 24.59
C THR A 56 -12.08 -6.50 23.93
N GLY A 57 -11.97 -6.78 22.62
CA GLY A 57 -10.72 -6.66 21.87
C GLY A 57 -10.49 -5.22 21.43
N THR A 58 -9.97 -4.40 22.33
CA THR A 58 -9.20 -3.21 21.97
C THR A 58 -8.00 -3.66 21.12
N SER A 59 -8.21 -3.83 19.81
CA SER A 59 -7.12 -3.85 18.83
C SER A 59 -6.68 -2.40 18.64
N GLU A 60 -6.05 -1.87 19.70
CA GLU A 60 -5.56 -0.51 19.85
C GLU A 60 -4.21 -0.40 19.13
N LEU A 61 -4.22 -0.38 17.81
CA LEU A 61 -3.21 0.47 17.20
C LEU A 61 -3.59 1.89 17.63
N PRO A 62 -2.72 2.62 18.36
CA PRO A 62 -3.05 3.97 18.76
C PRO A 62 -3.32 4.75 17.47
N SER A 63 -4.49 5.37 17.43
CA SER A 63 -4.90 6.18 16.29
C SER A 63 -5.06 7.60 16.80
N THR A 64 -4.19 8.49 16.34
CA THR A 64 -4.29 9.90 16.66
C THR A 64 -5.23 10.55 15.66
N VAL A 65 -6.32 11.13 16.16
CA VAL A 65 -7.25 11.91 15.33
C VAL A 65 -6.89 13.39 15.43
N THR A 66 -6.59 14.00 14.29
CA THR A 66 -6.39 15.45 14.15
C THR A 66 -7.57 16.07 13.39
N SER A 67 -7.82 17.35 13.59
CA SER A 67 -8.85 18.12 12.87
C SER A 67 -8.27 19.00 11.75
N GLU A 68 -6.95 19.17 11.70
CA GLU A 68 -6.27 20.09 10.78
C GLU A 68 -5.67 19.34 9.60
N CYS A 69 -6.52 18.82 8.73
CA CYS A 69 -6.07 18.06 7.56
C CYS A 69 -6.57 18.71 6.30
N ASP A 70 -5.62 19.06 5.44
CA ASP A 70 -5.89 19.44 4.08
C ASP A 70 -5.55 18.24 3.19
N SER A 71 -6.53 17.72 2.46
CA SER A 71 -6.34 16.60 1.52
C SER A 71 -5.28 16.89 0.44
N SER A 72 -4.96 18.17 0.19
CA SER A 72 -3.94 18.62 -0.75
C SER A 72 -2.54 18.64 -0.15
N THR A 73 -2.37 18.53 1.16
CA THR A 73 -1.06 18.59 1.82
C THR A 73 -0.55 17.22 2.24
N GLU A 74 0.74 17.14 2.52
CA GLU A 74 1.36 15.95 3.10
C GLU A 74 1.01 15.84 4.61
N CYS A 75 1.10 14.63 5.14
CA CYS A 75 0.91 14.33 6.56
C CYS A 75 2.18 13.75 7.18
N ALA A 76 2.35 13.94 8.48
CA ALA A 76 3.46 13.34 9.23
C ALA A 76 3.14 11.86 9.50
N PHE A 77 3.74 10.97 8.73
CA PHE A 77 3.48 9.54 8.84
C PHE A 77 4.28 8.92 10.00
N SER A 78 3.62 8.09 10.81
CA SER A 78 4.20 7.27 11.87
C SER A 78 3.89 5.80 11.61
N TYR A 79 4.84 4.92 11.92
CA TYR A 79 4.62 3.46 11.86
C TYR A 79 3.92 2.91 13.11
N GLU A 80 3.98 3.65 14.21
CA GLU A 80 3.47 3.23 15.51
C GLU A 80 2.01 3.68 15.72
N ASP A 81 1.59 4.76 15.04
CA ASP A 81 0.30 5.39 15.25
C ASP A 81 -0.34 5.78 13.91
N ASP A 82 -1.61 5.39 13.74
CA ASP A 82 -2.40 5.76 12.58
C ASP A 82 -2.92 7.19 12.73
N LEU A 83 -2.40 8.10 11.92
CA LEU A 83 -2.91 9.47 11.89
C LEU A 83 -4.19 9.53 11.05
N LEU A 84 -5.31 9.86 11.70
CA LEU A 84 -6.64 9.93 11.12
C LEU A 84 -7.20 11.35 11.16
N CYS A 85 -8.18 11.63 10.29
CA CYS A 85 -8.86 12.91 10.24
C CYS A 85 -10.31 12.79 9.80
N PRO A 86 -11.25 13.54 10.41
CA PRO A 86 -12.60 13.65 9.88
C PRO A 86 -12.58 14.31 8.48
N HIS A 87 -13.42 13.80 7.58
CA HIS A 87 -13.58 14.41 6.28
C HIS A 87 -14.44 15.69 6.39
N PRO A 88 -14.05 16.81 5.75
CA PRO A 88 -14.65 18.14 6.00
C PRO A 88 -16.12 18.24 5.54
N SER A 89 -16.53 17.44 4.56
CA SER A 89 -17.85 17.56 3.92
C SER A 89 -18.73 16.31 4.05
N ASP A 90 -18.21 15.20 4.58
CA ASP A 90 -18.89 13.90 4.52
C ASP A 90 -18.53 13.07 5.76
N ALA A 91 -19.49 12.92 6.67
CA ALA A 91 -19.30 12.16 7.91
C ALA A 91 -19.16 10.65 7.66
N SER A 92 -19.56 10.13 6.50
CA SER A 92 -19.36 8.72 6.13
C SER A 92 -17.92 8.42 5.66
N ARG A 93 -17.06 9.43 5.59
CA ARG A 93 -15.67 9.33 5.16
C ARG A 93 -14.72 9.88 6.20
N TYR A 94 -13.47 9.46 6.09
CA TYR A 94 -12.35 9.98 6.86
C TYR A 94 -11.07 9.95 6.04
N LEU A 95 -10.07 10.70 6.44
CA LEU A 95 -8.74 10.66 5.85
C LEU A 95 -7.82 9.83 6.75
N GLN A 96 -6.99 8.99 6.13
CA GLN A 96 -5.93 8.25 6.79
C GLN A 96 -4.58 8.65 6.18
N CYS A 97 -3.60 8.93 7.03
CA CYS A 97 -2.24 9.20 6.58
C CYS A 97 -1.59 7.89 6.14
N THR A 98 -1.29 7.79 4.84
CA THR A 98 -0.65 6.62 4.25
C THR A 98 0.83 6.89 3.98
N PRO A 99 1.71 5.88 4.16
CA PRO A 99 3.15 6.09 4.01
C PRO A 99 3.52 6.48 2.58
N MET A 100 4.46 7.42 2.46
CA MET A 100 5.20 7.70 1.24
C MET A 100 6.69 7.40 1.47
N ILE A 101 7.54 7.70 0.48
CA ILE A 101 9.00 7.61 0.65
C ILE A 101 9.45 8.55 1.78
N GLY A 102 10.08 7.99 2.81
CA GLY A 102 10.59 8.72 3.99
C GLY A 102 9.61 8.72 5.16
N ARG A 103 9.67 9.76 6.01
CA ARG A 103 8.75 9.97 7.16
C ARG A 103 7.54 10.85 6.82
N ARG A 104 7.25 11.01 5.53
CA ARG A 104 6.11 11.77 5.04
C ARG A 104 5.04 10.80 4.55
N GLY A 105 3.80 11.22 4.62
CA GLY A 105 2.66 10.50 4.09
C GLY A 105 1.75 11.41 3.28
N ARG A 106 0.74 10.78 2.68
CA ARG A 106 -0.37 11.48 2.03
C ARG A 106 -1.69 11.11 2.68
N TRP A 107 -2.60 12.08 2.74
CA TRP A 107 -3.99 11.82 3.09
C TRP A 107 -4.66 11.00 2.01
N THR A 108 -5.26 9.88 2.41
CA THR A 108 -6.07 9.05 1.53
C THR A 108 -7.47 8.95 2.12
N GLU A 109 -8.50 9.22 1.29
CA GLU A 109 -9.88 9.04 1.69
C GLU A 109 -10.24 7.57 1.92
N ARG A 110 -10.95 7.32 3.00
CA ARG A 110 -11.52 6.03 3.40
C ARG A 110 -13.00 6.20 3.65
N MET A 111 -13.76 5.18 3.28
CA MET A 111 -15.20 5.12 3.51
C MET A 111 -15.50 4.27 4.73
N CYS A 112 -16.42 4.73 5.56
CA CYS A 112 -17.03 3.90 6.57
C CYS A 112 -17.97 2.86 5.93
N PRO A 113 -18.23 1.74 6.62
CA PRO A 113 -19.29 0.82 6.21
C PRO A 113 -20.66 1.52 6.07
N PRO A 114 -21.59 0.95 5.28
CA PRO A 114 -22.92 1.55 5.10
C PRO A 114 -23.63 1.83 6.43
N ASN A 115 -24.30 2.98 6.51
CA ASN A 115 -25.00 3.49 7.70
C ASN A 115 -24.13 3.86 8.91
N LEU A 116 -22.79 3.79 8.78
CA LEU A 116 -21.87 4.26 9.81
C LEU A 116 -21.24 5.60 9.42
N VAL A 117 -20.87 6.37 10.44
CA VAL A 117 -20.14 7.63 10.28
C VAL A 117 -18.81 7.54 11.05
N PHE A 118 -17.81 8.28 10.61
CA PHE A 118 -16.55 8.38 11.33
C PHE A 118 -16.74 9.19 12.61
N ILE A 119 -16.36 8.60 13.74
CA ILE A 119 -16.46 9.24 15.05
C ILE A 119 -15.04 9.61 15.54
N PRO A 120 -14.70 10.92 15.58
CA PRO A 120 -13.37 11.38 15.94
C PRO A 120 -12.92 11.02 17.36
N SER A 121 -13.86 10.90 18.31
CA SER A 121 -13.54 10.64 19.72
C SER A 121 -12.94 9.27 20.00
N TYR A 122 -13.07 8.32 19.05
CA TYR A 122 -12.45 7.00 19.16
C TYR A 122 -11.77 6.53 17.86
N GLY A 123 -11.60 7.44 16.87
CA GLY A 123 -10.85 7.17 15.65
C GLY A 123 -11.41 6.04 14.79
N ARG A 124 -12.74 5.85 14.76
CA ARG A 124 -13.37 4.71 14.07
C ARG A 124 -14.77 5.01 13.59
N CYS A 125 -15.24 4.19 12.65
CA CYS A 125 -16.62 4.24 12.18
C CYS A 125 -17.57 3.67 13.24
N GLY A 126 -18.67 4.38 13.50
CA GLY A 126 -19.68 4.01 14.49
C GLY A 126 -21.07 4.51 14.13
N LEU A 127 -22.05 4.13 14.94
CA LEU A 127 -23.41 4.65 14.82
C LEU A 127 -23.45 6.09 15.36
N ASN A 128 -24.09 6.98 14.62
CA ASN A 128 -24.37 8.33 15.09
C ASN A 128 -25.52 8.26 16.10
N VAL A 129 -25.20 8.17 17.38
CA VAL A 129 -26.16 8.11 18.50
C VAL A 129 -26.28 9.44 19.22
#